data_AF-G7M367-F1
#
_entry.id   AF-G7M367-F1
#
_cell.length_a   1.000
_cell.length_b   1.000
_cell.length_c   1.000
_cell.angle_alpha   90.00
_cell.angle_beta   90.00
_cell.angle_gamma   90.00
#
_symmetry.space_group_name_H-M   'P 1'
#
loop_
_entity.id
_entity.type
_entity.pdbx_description
1 polymer ?
#
loop_
_entity_poly.entity_id
_entity_poly.type
_entity_poly.pdbx_seq_one_letter_code
_entity_poly.pdbx_strand_id
1 'polypeptide(L)' 'MKSKQAITVRVHYPETVEGIELLKKSQAEAMIDILEKQLGEKKVDELFEYMKKKIKKT' A
#
# COMPACT_ATOMS: atom_id res chain seq x y z
N MET A 1 0.39 -28.37 24.50
CA MET A 1 0.41 -27.39 23.39
C MET A 1 0.67 -26.02 23.99
N LYS A 2 1.75 -25.31 23.61
CA LYS A 2 2.00 -23.94 24.11
C LYS A 2 0.91 -23.03 23.53
N SER A 3 0.11 -22.40 24.39
CA SER A 3 -0.90 -21.44 23.95
C SER A 3 -0.20 -20.27 23.27
N LYS A 4 -0.63 -19.92 22.05
CA LYS A 4 -0.15 -18.72 21.36
C LYS A 4 -0.62 -17.51 22.18
N GLN A 5 0.27 -16.90 22.96
CA GLN A 5 -0.02 -15.65 23.64
C GLN A 5 -0.28 -14.56 22.59
N ALA A 6 -1.35 -13.79 22.77
CA ALA A 6 -1.66 -12.68 21.90
C ALA A 6 -0.61 -11.57 22.07
N ILE A 7 -0.04 -11.11 20.96
CA ILE A 7 0.87 -9.97 20.94
C ILE A 7 0.02 -8.72 20.66
N THR A 8 0.09 -7.72 21.54
CA THR A 8 -0.52 -6.41 21.29
C THR A 8 0.51 -5.51 20.62
N VAL A 9 0.21 -5.07 19.40
CA VAL A 9 1.05 -4.13 18.65
C VAL A 9 0.44 -2.74 18.74
N ARG A 10 1.25 -1.73 19.11
CA ARG A 10 0.88 -0.31 19.03
C ARG A 10 1.62 0.30 17.84
N VAL A 11 0.87 0.98 16.97
CA VAL A 11 1.42 1.66 15.80
C VAL A 11 1.35 3.15 16.05
N HIS A 12 2.50 3.83 15.91
CA HIS A 12 2.58 5.29 15.95
C HIS A 12 2.74 5.80 14.53
N TYR A 13 1.78 6.60 14.08
CA TYR A 13 1.84 7.24 12.77
C TYR A 13 2.57 8.58 12.85
N PRO A 14 3.30 8.97 11.80
CA PRO A 14 3.91 10.28 11.73
C PRO A 14 2.86 11.40 11.70
N GLU A 15 3.15 12.49 12.39
CA GLU A 15 2.28 13.68 12.47
C GLU A 15 2.78 14.84 11.60
N THR A 16 4.06 14.83 11.22
CA THR A 16 4.64 15.85 10.34
C THR A 16 4.25 15.60 8.89
N VAL A 17 4.15 16.67 8.11
CA VAL A 17 3.87 16.59 6.66
C VAL A 17 4.90 15.70 5.96
N GLU A 18 6.18 15.90 6.26
CA GLU A 18 7.28 15.10 5.70
C GLU A 18 7.14 13.61 6.05
N GLY A 19 6.79 13.30 7.30
CA GLY A 19 6.61 11.91 7.75
C GLY A 19 5.39 11.26 7.12
N ILE A 20 4.30 12.01 6.93
CA ILE A 20 3.10 11.53 6.24
C ILE A 20 3.41 11.21 4.78
N GLU A 21 4.15 12.07 4.07
CA GLU A 21 4.54 11.82 2.69
C GLU A 21 5.47 10.60 2.56
N LEU A 22 6.42 10.44 3.49
CA LEU A 22 7.27 9.26 3.54
C LEU A 22 6.47 7.98 3.77
N LEU A 23 5.50 8.02 4.69
CA LEU A 23 4.63 6.88 4.97
C LEU A 23 3.81 6.49 3.74
N LYS A 24 3.17 7.47 3.08
CA LYS A 24 2.40 7.23 1.85
C LYS A 24 3.26 6.58 0.78
N LYS A 25 4.47 7.09 0.58
CA LYS A 25 5.41 6.54 -0.40
C LYS A 25 5.76 5.08 -0.07
N SER A 26 6.15 4.80 1.17
CA SER A 26 6.50 3.44 1.61
C SER A 26 5.32 2.47 1.48
N GLN A 27 4.10 2.90 1.82
CA GLN A 27 2.91 2.08 1.69
C GLN A 27 2.54 1.84 0.21
N ALA A 28 2.72 2.84 -0.65
CA ALA A 28 2.47 2.71 -2.08
C ALA A 28 3.42 1.69 -2.70
N GLU A 29 4.72 1.75 -2.39
CA GLU A 29 5.72 0.78 -2.86
C GLU A 29 5.35 -0.65 -2.42
N ALA A 30 5.06 -0.87 -1.12
CA ALA A 30 4.67 -2.18 -0.62
C ALA A 30 3.39 -2.71 -1.28
N MET A 31 2.43 -1.82 -1.57
CA MET A 31 1.19 -2.21 -2.25
C MET A 31 1.43 -2.58 -3.72
N ILE A 32 2.28 -1.84 -4.44
CA ILE A 32 2.66 -2.17 -5.81
C ILE A 32 3.30 -3.55 -5.86
N ASP A 33 4.27 -3.83 -4.97
CA ASP A 33 4.93 -5.14 -4.90
C ASP A 33 3.93 -6.29 -4.69
N ILE A 34 2.94 -6.09 -3.81
CA ILE A 34 1.88 -7.08 -3.57
C ILE A 34 1.04 -7.29 -4.83
N LEU A 35 0.65 -6.20 -5.50
CA LEU A 35 -0.15 -6.26 -6.72
C LEU A 35 0.60 -6.96 -7.85
N GLU A 36 1.90 -6.65 -8.03
CA GLU A 36 2.74 -7.27 -9.06
C GLU A 36 2.91 -8.77 -8.79
N LYS A 37 3.10 -9.18 -7.54
CA LYS A 37 3.18 -10.59 -7.17
C LYS A 37 1.87 -11.35 -7.44
N GLN A 38 0.71 -10.69 -7.29
CA GLN A 38 -0.59 -11.33 -7.46
C GLN A 38 -1.09 -11.32 -8.91
N LEU A 39 -0.83 -10.25 -9.65
CA LEU A 39 -1.44 -10.00 -10.97
C LEU A 39 -0.43 -10.07 -12.12
N GLY A 40 0.86 -9.89 -11.82
CA GLY A 40 1.93 -9.66 -12.80
C GLY A 40 2.02 -8.20 -13.24
N GLU A 41 3.24 -7.72 -13.45
CA GLU A 41 3.59 -6.31 -13.78
C GLU A 41 2.68 -5.70 -14.85
N LYS A 42 2.50 -6.39 -15.98
CA LYS A 42 1.69 -5.89 -17.10
C LYS A 42 0.23 -5.56 -16.71
N LYS A 43 -0.39 -6.39 -15.88
CA LYS A 43 -1.78 -6.15 -15.45
C LYS A 43 -1.88 -5.03 -14.41
N VAL A 44 -0.84 -4.86 -13.61
CA VAL A 44 -0.74 -3.73 -12.67
C VAL A 44 -0.63 -2.41 -13.42
N ASP A 45 0.17 -2.36 -14.48
CA ASP A 45 0.24 -1.18 -15.36
C ASP A 45 -1.12 -0.86 -16.01
N GLU A 46 -1.82 -1.87 -16.54
CA GLU A 46 -3.16 -1.69 -17.12
C GLU A 46 -4.16 -1.17 -16.08
N LEU A 47 -4.08 -1.64 -14.83
CA LEU A 47 -4.90 -1.16 -13.71
C LEU A 47 -4.61 0.31 -13.40
N PHE A 48 -3.35 0.72 -13.32
CA PHE A 48 -2.99 2.12 -13.09
C PHE A 48 -3.50 3.04 -14.20
N GLU A 49 -3.37 2.63 -15.46
CA GLU A 49 -3.91 3.40 -16.59
C GLU A 49 -5.44 3.49 -16.56
N TYR A 50 -6.15 2.42 -16.18
CA TYR A 50 -7.59 2.46 -15.98
C TYR A 50 -7.99 3.43 -14.87
N MET A 51 -7.30 3.41 -13.73
CA MET A 51 -7.59 4.32 -12.61
C MET A 51 -7.37 5.79 -12.99
N LYS A 52 -6.27 6.11 -13.68
CA LYS A 52 -6.01 7.46 -14.19
C LYS A 52 -7.15 7.96 -15.08
N LYS A 53 -7.66 7.11 -15.97
CA LYS A 53 -8.80 7.44 -16.84
C LYS A 53 -10.09 7.68 -16.05
N LYS A 54 -10.31 6.94 -14.96
CA LYS A 54 -11.51 7.08 -14.12
C LYS A 54 -11.48 8.35 -13.27
N ILE A 55 -10.31 8.70 -12.73
CA ILE A 55 -10.12 9.94 -11.97
C ILE A 55 -10.34 11.17 -12.85
N LYS A 56 -9.85 11.16 -14.11
CA LYS A 56 -10.08 12.27 -15.06
C LYS A 56 -11.53 12.46 -15.51
N LYS A 57 -12.40 11.48 -15.28
CA LYS A 57 -13.83 11.55 -15.63
C LYS A 57 -14.71 12.06 -14.48
N THR A 58 -14.14 12.22 -13.29
CA THR A 58 -14.82 12.75 -12.10
C THR A 58 -14.34 14.18 -11.87
#